data_AF-A0A9E4IGA8-F1
#
_entry.id   AF-A0A9E4IGA8-F1
#
_cell.length_a   1.000
_cell.length_b   1.000
_cell.length_c   1.000
_cell.angle_alpha   90.00
_cell.angle_beta   90.00
_cell.angle_gamma   90.00
#
_symmetry.space_group_name_H-M   'P 1'
#
loop_
_entity.id
_entity.type
_entity.pdbx_description
1 polymer ?
#
loop_
_entity_poly.entity_id
_entity_poly.type
_entity_poly.pdbx_seq_one_letter_code
_entity_poly.pdbx_strand_id
1 'polypeptide(L)'
;MTDRTPSEVQAPDGGGRRDPLSMLFQPGAWRIEKRLAVRPWHEFVALVAALLVAVAIIAGLVLVIGKSPADSFAALYNGAFGNWESTLETLVQATPLILTGLAAAIAFRAGVWNIGAEGQFFAGVMGTWFVYDMWGGLPAPLLFVLMFIFAAIAGALWSSVASGLLVRYGTNEILTTVMLNFVILYILSYLLAGPWQSPDTYYYQTVRMADSTYLPRFLTGSRLHWGFAIALLAALAVYWIIRRTTLGYEIRGIG
;
A
#
# COMPACT_ATOMS: atom_id res chain seq x y z
N MET A 1 78.05 16.65 -15.67
CA MET A 1 77.86 15.31 -16.26
C MET A 1 76.37 15.19 -16.57
N THR A 2 75.81 15.82 -17.62
CA THR A 2 76.07 15.60 -19.08
C THR A 2 76.19 14.10 -19.35
N ASP A 3 75.18 13.49 -19.97
CA ASP A 3 75.13 13.50 -21.43
C ASP A 3 73.71 13.39 -22.03
N ARG A 4 73.55 13.95 -23.24
CA ARG A 4 72.32 14.08 -24.05
C ARG A 4 72.49 13.31 -25.38
N THR A 5 71.42 12.59 -25.78
CA THR A 5 70.85 12.47 -27.16
C THR A 5 71.64 11.68 -28.24
N PRO A 6 71.16 11.47 -29.51
CA PRO A 6 69.81 11.57 -30.13
C PRO A 6 69.45 10.43 -31.14
N SER A 7 68.17 10.32 -31.54
CA SER A 7 67.62 10.07 -32.91
C SER A 7 66.29 9.29 -32.83
N GLU A 8 65.15 9.98 -32.90
CA GLU A 8 64.40 10.26 -34.14
C GLU A 8 63.87 9.01 -34.85
N VAL A 9 62.64 8.62 -34.53
CA VAL A 9 61.65 8.35 -35.59
C VAL A 9 60.38 9.12 -35.23
N GLN A 10 60.37 10.35 -35.72
CA GLN A 10 59.19 11.19 -35.88
C GLN A 10 58.30 10.48 -36.92
N ALA A 11 57.22 9.85 -36.48
CA ALA A 11 56.15 9.46 -37.41
C ALA A 11 55.37 10.72 -37.78
N PRO A 12 55.04 10.91 -39.08
CA PRO A 12 54.64 12.20 -39.61
C PRO A 12 53.33 12.67 -38.99
N ASP A 13 53.23 13.98 -38.81
CA ASP A 13 51.98 14.73 -38.68
C ASP A 13 51.12 14.49 -39.94
N GLY A 14 50.48 13.33 -39.98
CA GLY A 14 49.42 13.03 -40.91
C GLY A 14 48.15 13.62 -40.37
N GLY A 15 47.65 14.69 -41.00
CA GLY A 15 46.33 15.26 -40.81
C GLY A 15 45.20 14.28 -41.15
N GLY A 16 45.15 13.16 -40.44
CA GLY A 16 44.08 12.18 -40.47
C GLY A 16 42.97 12.67 -39.57
N ARG A 17 41.94 13.23 -40.19
CA ARG A 17 40.61 13.49 -39.60
C ARG A 17 40.25 12.26 -38.75
N ARG A 18 40.35 12.36 -37.41
CA ARG A 18 39.97 11.28 -36.50
C ARG A 18 38.54 10.90 -36.86
N ASP A 19 38.35 9.65 -37.31
CA ASP A 19 37.05 9.18 -37.74
C ASP A 19 36.04 9.38 -36.59
N PRO A 20 35.03 10.26 -36.72
CA PRO A 20 34.09 10.56 -35.64
C PRO A 20 33.35 9.31 -35.15
N LEU A 21 33.27 8.29 -36.01
CA LEU A 21 32.59 7.03 -35.73
C LEU A 21 33.39 6.14 -34.76
N SER A 22 34.71 6.30 -34.68
CA SER A 22 35.56 5.54 -33.75
C SER A 22 35.33 5.90 -32.27
N MET A 23 34.72 7.05 -31.98
CA MET A 23 34.33 7.46 -30.62
C MET A 23 32.97 6.90 -30.20
N LEU A 24 32.09 6.57 -31.15
CA LEU A 24 30.73 6.11 -30.89
C LEU A 24 30.66 4.64 -30.47
N PHE A 25 31.69 3.84 -30.79
CA PHE A 25 31.68 2.39 -30.59
C PHE A 25 32.91 1.89 -29.85
N GLN A 26 33.29 2.53 -28.74
CA GLN A 26 34.22 1.92 -27.80
C GLN A 26 33.45 0.90 -26.92
N PRO A 27 33.71 -0.41 -27.03
CA PRO A 27 33.10 -1.40 -26.16
C PRO A 27 33.60 -1.14 -24.72
N GLY A 28 32.71 -0.66 -23.85
CA GLY A 28 33.05 -0.20 -22.49
C GLY A 28 32.77 1.27 -22.20
N ALA A 29 32.35 2.08 -23.19
CA ALA A 29 32.03 3.50 -23.00
C ALA A 29 30.75 3.78 -22.19
N TRP A 30 29.92 2.75 -21.98
CA TRP A 30 28.65 2.87 -21.26
C TRP A 30 28.82 2.34 -19.85
N ARG A 31 28.98 3.24 -18.89
CA ARG A 31 28.94 2.93 -17.47
C ARG A 31 27.54 3.24 -16.94
N ILE A 32 26.80 2.21 -16.55
CA ILE A 32 25.49 2.39 -15.92
C ILE A 32 25.73 2.98 -14.53
N GLU A 33 25.59 4.30 -14.41
CA GLU A 33 25.71 5.02 -13.14
C GLU A 33 24.32 5.43 -12.64
N LYS A 34 24.08 5.26 -11.34
CA LYS A 34 22.82 5.71 -10.71
C LYS A 34 22.76 7.24 -10.80
N ARG A 35 21.79 7.78 -11.53
CA ARG A 35 21.53 9.23 -11.53
C ARG A 35 21.04 9.66 -10.15
N LEU A 36 21.84 10.49 -9.48
CA LEU A 36 21.51 11.04 -8.16
C LEU A 36 20.48 12.19 -8.23
N ALA A 37 20.32 12.82 -9.41
CA ALA A 37 19.33 13.85 -9.65
C ALA A 37 18.60 13.58 -10.99
N VAL A 38 17.29 13.40 -10.91
CA VAL A 38 16.41 13.29 -12.08
C VAL A 38 15.74 14.65 -12.27
N ARG A 39 15.70 15.17 -13.51
CA ARG A 39 14.93 16.40 -13.75
C ARG A 39 13.44 16.08 -13.63
N PRO A 40 12.60 16.95 -13.03
CA PRO A 40 11.17 16.69 -12.83
C PRO A 40 10.42 16.27 -14.11
N TRP A 41 10.84 16.77 -15.27
CA TRP A 41 10.30 16.37 -16.57
C TRP A 41 10.48 14.87 -16.87
N HIS A 42 11.63 14.28 -16.56
CA HIS A 42 11.84 12.85 -16.80
C HIS A 42 11.01 11.99 -15.85
N GLU A 43 10.78 12.43 -14.62
CA GLU A 43 9.87 11.77 -13.67
C GLU A 43 8.43 11.81 -14.21
N PHE A 44 7.97 12.98 -14.65
CA PHE A 44 6.65 13.12 -15.27
C PHE A 44 6.49 12.22 -16.50
N VAL A 45 7.45 12.24 -17.43
CA VAL A 45 7.43 11.39 -18.62
C VAL A 45 7.43 9.91 -18.25
N ALA A 46 8.23 9.50 -17.25
CA ALA A 46 8.26 8.13 -16.78
C ALA A 46 6.91 7.69 -16.18
N LEU A 47 6.26 8.55 -15.39
CA LEU A 47 4.93 8.28 -14.83
C LEU A 47 3.85 8.15 -15.91
N VAL A 48 3.84 9.05 -16.89
CA VAL A 48 2.91 8.99 -18.02
C VAL A 48 3.17 7.74 -18.86
N ALA A 49 4.43 7.41 -19.15
CA ALA A 49 4.78 6.20 -19.87
C ALA A 49 4.35 4.94 -19.11
N ALA A 50 4.60 4.87 -17.80
CA ALA A 50 4.18 3.76 -16.95
C ALA A 50 2.65 3.59 -16.96
N LEU A 51 1.89 4.69 -16.88
CA LEU A 51 0.43 4.68 -16.96
C LEU A 51 -0.05 4.14 -18.31
N LEU A 52 0.52 4.62 -19.42
CA LEU A 52 0.15 4.16 -20.77
C LEU A 52 0.45 2.68 -20.97
N VAL A 53 1.61 2.21 -20.48
CA VAL A 53 1.96 0.78 -20.52
C VAL A 53 0.98 -0.04 -19.69
N ALA A 54 0.62 0.40 -18.48
CA ALA A 54 -0.38 -0.29 -17.66
C ALA A 54 -1.74 -0.36 -18.35
N VAL A 55 -2.23 0.74 -18.92
CA VAL A 55 -3.48 0.78 -19.69
C VAL A 55 -3.41 -0.15 -20.89
N ALA A 56 -2.29 -0.18 -21.62
CA ALA A 56 -2.09 -1.06 -22.76
C ALA A 56 -2.11 -2.54 -22.37
N ILE A 57 -1.46 -2.91 -21.25
CA ILE A 57 -1.48 -4.29 -20.73
C ILE A 57 -2.91 -4.68 -20.34
N ILE A 58 -3.61 -3.83 -19.59
CA ILE A 58 -5.00 -4.09 -19.20
C ILE A 58 -5.90 -4.22 -20.42
N ALA A 59 -5.78 -3.31 -21.40
CA ALA A 59 -6.52 -3.38 -22.65
C ALA A 59 -6.24 -4.69 -23.41
N GLY A 60 -4.98 -5.11 -23.48
CA GLY A 60 -4.57 -6.39 -24.07
C GLY A 60 -5.23 -7.58 -23.38
N LEU A 61 -5.23 -7.61 -22.05
CA LEU A 61 -5.90 -8.68 -21.27
C LEU A 61 -7.41 -8.70 -21.52
N VAL A 62 -8.05 -7.54 -21.57
CA VAL A 62 -9.49 -7.42 -21.88
C VAL A 62 -9.80 -7.93 -23.29
N LEU A 63 -8.95 -7.65 -24.27
CA LEU A 63 -9.06 -8.19 -25.62
C LEU A 63 -8.92 -9.72 -25.66
N VAL A 64 -7.99 -10.30 -24.89
CA VAL A 64 -7.82 -11.76 -24.76
C VAL A 64 -9.08 -12.44 -24.20
N ILE A 65 -9.81 -11.76 -23.32
CA ILE A 65 -11.10 -12.22 -22.76
C ILE A 65 -12.25 -12.04 -23.77
N GLY A 66 -11.99 -11.44 -24.95
CA GLY A 66 -13.00 -11.20 -25.99
C GLY A 66 -13.95 -10.06 -25.66
N LYS A 67 -13.55 -9.15 -24.75
CA LYS A 67 -14.32 -7.96 -24.39
C LYS A 67 -13.69 -6.70 -25.02
N SER A 68 -14.50 -5.67 -25.20
CA SER A 68 -14.03 -4.36 -25.66
C SER A 68 -13.31 -3.63 -24.53
N PRO A 69 -12.05 -3.19 -24.71
CA PRO A 69 -11.34 -2.38 -23.73
C PRO A 69 -12.04 -1.06 -23.44
N ALA A 70 -12.57 -0.41 -24.48
CA ALA A 70 -13.29 0.86 -24.34
C ALA A 70 -14.51 0.70 -23.42
N ASP A 71 -15.31 -0.36 -23.62
CA ASP A 71 -16.49 -0.62 -22.79
C ASP A 71 -16.09 -0.99 -21.36
N SER A 72 -14.97 -1.70 -21.19
CA SER A 72 -14.46 -2.09 -19.88
C SER A 72 -13.94 -0.89 -19.07
N PHE A 73 -13.21 0.02 -19.71
CA PHE A 73 -12.80 1.28 -19.08
C PHE A 73 -13.98 2.22 -18.82
N ALA A 74 -14.96 2.28 -19.73
CA ALA A 74 -16.19 3.03 -19.52
C ALA A 74 -17.00 2.46 -18.34
N ALA A 75 -17.10 1.12 -18.24
CA ALA A 75 -17.75 0.46 -17.11
C ALA A 75 -17.03 0.71 -15.79
N LEU A 76 -15.68 0.70 -15.78
CA LEU A 76 -14.88 1.04 -14.61
C LEU A 76 -15.13 2.49 -14.17
N TYR A 77 -15.11 3.43 -15.12
CA TYR A 77 -15.39 4.84 -14.84
C TYR A 77 -16.82 5.04 -14.33
N ASN A 78 -17.81 4.45 -15.00
CA ASN A 78 -19.21 4.57 -14.61
C ASN A 78 -19.49 3.91 -13.26
N GLY A 79 -18.85 2.77 -12.97
CA GLY A 79 -18.94 2.10 -11.67
C GLY A 79 -18.38 2.93 -10.52
N ALA A 80 -17.34 3.74 -10.77
CA ALA A 80 -16.72 4.59 -9.77
C ALA A 80 -17.34 6.00 -9.67
N PHE A 81 -17.64 6.64 -10.80
CA PHE A 81 -18.01 8.06 -10.89
C PHE A 81 -19.23 8.34 -11.78
N GLY A 82 -19.87 7.31 -12.34
CA GLY A 82 -20.95 7.49 -13.32
C GLY A 82 -22.20 8.16 -12.75
N ASN A 83 -22.42 8.04 -11.44
CA ASN A 83 -23.47 8.75 -10.74
C ASN A 83 -23.07 9.04 -9.28
N TRP A 84 -23.94 9.74 -8.57
CA TRP A 84 -23.71 10.15 -7.19
C TRP A 84 -23.55 8.94 -6.24
N GLU A 85 -24.38 7.90 -6.38
CA GLU A 85 -24.32 6.70 -5.55
C GLU A 85 -23.02 5.91 -5.74
N SER A 86 -22.61 5.68 -6.98
CA SER A 86 -21.33 5.08 -7.35
C SER A 86 -20.13 5.83 -6.74
N THR A 87 -20.20 7.15 -6.75
CA THR A 87 -19.15 7.99 -6.14
C THR A 87 -19.10 7.80 -4.62
N LEU A 88 -20.26 7.75 -3.95
CA LEU A 88 -20.32 7.51 -2.51
C LEU A 88 -19.83 6.10 -2.12
N GLU A 89 -20.17 5.07 -2.90
CA GLU A 89 -19.64 3.71 -2.68
C GLU A 89 -18.12 3.66 -2.89
N THR A 90 -17.59 4.42 -3.85
CA THR A 90 -16.14 4.57 -4.02
C THR A 90 -15.48 5.16 -2.77
N LEU A 91 -16.10 6.17 -2.14
CA LEU A 91 -15.61 6.74 -0.88
C LEU A 91 -15.71 5.76 0.31
N VAL A 92 -16.75 4.92 0.34
CA VAL A 92 -16.87 3.84 1.34
C VAL A 92 -15.70 2.87 1.20
N GLN A 93 -15.40 2.41 -0.02
CA GLN A 93 -14.27 1.51 -0.28
C GLN A 93 -12.90 2.17 -0.04
N ALA A 94 -12.79 3.48 -0.29
CA ALA A 94 -11.58 4.24 -0.01
C ALA A 94 -11.27 4.35 1.49
N THR A 95 -12.30 4.31 2.36
CA THR A 95 -12.14 4.49 3.81
C THR A 95 -11.13 3.52 4.44
N PRO A 96 -11.28 2.18 4.33
CA PRO A 96 -10.30 1.24 4.88
C PRO A 96 -8.94 1.36 4.18
N LEU A 97 -8.90 1.66 2.88
CA LEU A 97 -7.66 1.82 2.11
C LEU A 97 -6.83 3.03 2.58
N ILE A 98 -7.48 4.14 2.93
CA ILE A 98 -6.82 5.30 3.51
C ILE A 98 -6.19 4.91 4.85
N LEU A 99 -6.95 4.25 5.73
CA LEU A 99 -6.46 3.87 7.06
C LEU A 99 -5.30 2.87 7.00
N THR A 100 -5.40 1.82 6.18
CA THR A 100 -4.32 0.83 6.00
C THR A 100 -3.11 1.43 5.29
N GLY A 101 -3.34 2.32 4.31
CA GLY A 101 -2.26 3.08 3.65
C GLY A 101 -1.52 4.01 4.60
N LEU A 102 -2.21 4.67 5.54
CA LEU A 102 -1.58 5.47 6.59
C LEU A 102 -0.76 4.62 7.55
N ALA A 103 -1.26 3.44 7.95
CA ALA A 103 -0.52 2.51 8.78
C ALA A 103 0.78 2.05 8.09
N ALA A 104 0.70 1.68 6.81
CA ALA A 104 1.87 1.33 6.01
C ALA A 104 2.84 2.52 5.85
N ALA A 105 2.33 3.73 5.63
CA ALA A 105 3.16 4.93 5.50
C ALA A 105 3.95 5.25 6.78
N ILE A 106 3.40 4.98 7.96
CA ILE A 106 4.13 5.12 9.23
C ILE A 106 5.21 4.05 9.34
N ALA A 107 4.87 2.78 9.07
CA ALA A 107 5.82 1.66 9.14
C ALA A 107 7.02 1.87 8.20
N PHE A 108 6.77 2.19 6.92
CA PHE A 108 7.84 2.42 5.95
C PHE A 108 8.72 3.62 6.31
N ARG A 109 8.15 4.67 6.92
CA ARG A 109 8.94 5.81 7.41
C ARG A 109 9.83 5.45 8.59
N ALA A 110 9.49 4.40 9.33
CA ALA A 110 10.29 3.86 10.44
C ALA A 110 11.33 2.82 9.97
N GLY A 111 11.46 2.57 8.66
CA GLY A 111 12.36 1.55 8.11
C GLY A 111 11.81 0.11 8.18
N VAL A 112 10.55 -0.06 8.58
CA VAL A 112 9.89 -1.36 8.81
C VAL A 112 9.09 -1.73 7.57
N TRP A 113 9.48 -2.82 6.89
CA TRP A 113 8.86 -3.28 5.64
C TRP A 113 7.67 -4.21 5.91
N ASN A 114 6.60 -3.63 6.47
CA ASN A 114 5.37 -4.35 6.78
C ASN A 114 4.42 -4.48 5.57
N ILE A 115 4.25 -5.70 5.06
CA ILE A 115 3.26 -6.04 4.02
C ILE A 115 2.04 -6.81 4.62
N GLY A 116 2.01 -6.94 5.95
CA GLY A 116 0.98 -7.66 6.72
C GLY A 116 -0.25 -6.84 7.10
N ALA A 117 -0.46 -5.68 6.47
CA ALA A 117 -1.55 -4.76 6.83
C ALA A 117 -2.94 -5.37 6.68
N GLU A 118 -3.11 -6.25 5.69
CA GLU A 118 -4.35 -7.02 5.48
C GLU A 118 -4.65 -7.93 6.68
N GLY A 119 -3.65 -8.66 7.17
CA GLY A 119 -3.83 -9.50 8.35
C GLY A 119 -4.12 -8.69 9.61
N GLN A 120 -3.45 -7.56 9.80
CA GLN A 120 -3.74 -6.64 10.90
C GLN A 120 -5.15 -6.07 10.82
N PHE A 121 -5.64 -5.77 9.62
CA PHE A 121 -7.01 -5.34 9.39
C PHE A 121 -8.01 -6.44 9.79
N PHE A 122 -7.80 -7.69 9.37
CA PHE A 122 -8.64 -8.82 9.80
C PHE A 122 -8.61 -9.04 11.31
N ALA A 123 -7.43 -8.93 11.94
CA ALA A 123 -7.33 -9.00 13.41
C ALA A 123 -8.17 -7.91 14.07
N GLY A 124 -8.14 -6.68 13.53
CA GLY A 124 -8.98 -5.57 14.01
C GLY A 124 -10.48 -5.84 13.86
N VAL A 125 -10.90 -6.41 12.72
CA VAL A 125 -12.29 -6.85 12.50
C VAL A 125 -12.70 -7.92 13.50
N MET A 126 -11.84 -8.91 13.74
CA MET A 126 -12.06 -9.97 14.74
C MET A 126 -12.20 -9.40 16.16
N GLY A 127 -11.36 -8.43 16.55
CA GLY A 127 -11.46 -7.75 17.84
C GLY A 127 -12.75 -6.95 17.97
N THR A 128 -13.18 -6.29 16.89
CA THR A 128 -14.45 -5.56 16.84
C THR A 128 -15.65 -6.49 16.99
N TRP A 129 -15.66 -7.61 16.27
CA TRP A 129 -16.70 -8.63 16.37
C TRP A 129 -16.76 -9.24 17.77
N PHE A 130 -15.61 -9.61 18.35
CA PHE A 130 -15.53 -10.17 19.69
C PHE A 130 -16.17 -9.27 20.75
N VAL A 131 -15.96 -7.95 20.66
CA VAL A 131 -16.61 -6.99 21.57
C VAL A 131 -18.13 -6.99 21.40
N TYR A 132 -18.63 -7.04 20.17
CA TYR A 132 -20.07 -7.10 19.90
C TYR A 132 -20.68 -8.42 20.39
N ASP A 133 -20.02 -9.55 20.15
CA ASP A 133 -20.46 -10.88 20.56
C ASP A 133 -20.58 -10.99 22.10
N MET A 134 -19.63 -10.42 22.83
CA MET A 134 -19.61 -10.45 24.31
C MET A 134 -20.47 -9.37 24.96
N TRP A 135 -20.52 -8.17 24.35
CA TRP A 135 -21.08 -6.96 25.00
C TRP A 135 -22.01 -6.14 24.08
N GLY A 136 -22.62 -6.75 23.07
CA GLY A 136 -23.47 -6.06 22.09
C GLY A 136 -24.69 -5.34 22.67
N GLY A 137 -25.08 -5.64 23.92
CA GLY A 137 -26.15 -4.94 24.65
C GLY A 137 -25.74 -3.60 25.28
N LEU A 138 -24.47 -3.20 25.21
CA LEU A 138 -24.01 -1.92 25.78
C LEU A 138 -24.54 -0.71 24.97
N PRO A 139 -24.65 0.48 25.60
CA PRO A 139 -24.97 1.70 24.88
C PRO A 139 -23.96 1.98 23.76
N ALA A 140 -24.45 2.43 22.60
CA ALA A 140 -23.64 2.60 21.39
C ALA A 140 -22.33 3.41 21.59
N PRO A 141 -22.29 4.54 22.33
CA PRO A 141 -21.04 5.27 22.51
C PRO A 141 -19.95 4.46 23.22
N LEU A 142 -20.32 3.70 24.26
CA LEU A 142 -19.38 2.86 24.99
C LEU A 142 -18.92 1.69 24.14
N LEU A 143 -19.87 1.09 23.40
CA LEU A 143 -19.56 -0.02 22.49
C LEU A 143 -18.57 0.40 21.40
N PHE A 144 -18.73 1.58 20.79
CA PHE A 144 -17.78 2.09 19.79
C PHE A 144 -16.37 2.26 20.37
N VAL A 145 -16.25 2.85 21.57
CA VAL A 145 -14.94 3.02 22.22
C VAL A 145 -14.27 1.67 22.45
N LEU A 146 -15.01 0.68 22.96
CA LEU A 146 -14.48 -0.67 23.17
C LEU A 146 -14.10 -1.34 21.85
N MET A 147 -14.93 -1.23 20.82
CA MET A 147 -14.65 -1.78 19.48
C MET A 147 -13.37 -1.19 18.89
N PHE A 148 -13.17 0.14 18.97
CA PHE A 148 -11.93 0.78 18.50
C PHE A 148 -10.70 0.32 19.28
N ILE A 149 -10.80 0.22 20.62
CA ILE A 149 -9.70 -0.23 21.48
C ILE A 149 -9.33 -1.68 21.15
N PHE A 150 -10.30 -2.58 21.10
CA PHE A 150 -10.05 -3.99 20.80
C PHE A 150 -9.59 -4.21 19.36
N ALA A 151 -10.05 -3.41 18.40
CA ALA A 151 -9.53 -3.45 17.04
C ALA A 151 -8.05 -3.08 17.01
N ALA A 152 -7.66 -2.00 17.70
CA ALA A 152 -6.28 -1.57 17.81
C ALA A 152 -5.39 -2.60 18.53
N ILE A 153 -5.87 -3.15 19.65
CA ILE A 153 -5.16 -4.18 20.42
C ILE A 153 -4.98 -5.45 19.57
N ALA A 154 -6.04 -5.94 18.92
CA ALA A 154 -5.96 -7.15 18.10
C ALA A 154 -4.99 -6.98 16.93
N GLY A 155 -5.04 -5.83 16.23
CA GLY A 155 -4.08 -5.49 15.18
C GLY A 155 -2.64 -5.43 15.70
N ALA A 156 -2.42 -4.79 16.85
CA ALA A 156 -1.10 -4.68 17.48
C ALA A 156 -0.56 -6.05 17.93
N LEU A 157 -1.40 -6.88 18.56
CA LEU A 157 -1.04 -8.25 18.95
C LEU A 157 -0.67 -9.09 17.72
N TRP A 158 -1.44 -8.99 16.63
CA TRP A 158 -1.15 -9.69 15.38
C TRP A 158 0.19 -9.25 14.78
N SER A 159 0.43 -7.93 14.71
CA SER A 159 1.72 -7.38 14.26
C SER A 159 2.90 -7.80 15.14
N SER A 160 2.66 -7.98 16.44
CA SER A 160 3.68 -8.38 17.42
C SER A 160 4.18 -9.80 17.17
N VAL A 161 3.34 -10.69 16.61
CA VAL A 161 3.77 -12.04 16.21
C VAL A 161 4.85 -11.96 15.15
N ALA A 162 4.60 -11.20 14.07
CA ALA A 162 5.58 -11.02 12.99
C ALA A 162 6.87 -10.38 13.50
N SER A 163 6.72 -9.33 14.32
CA SER A 163 7.84 -8.57 14.87
C SER A 163 8.67 -9.42 15.84
N GLY A 164 8.03 -10.26 16.66
CA GLY A 164 8.70 -11.17 17.57
C GLY A 164 9.51 -12.24 16.84
N LEU A 165 8.97 -12.78 15.74
CA LEU A 165 9.71 -13.74 14.90
C LEU A 165 10.93 -13.09 14.25
N LEU A 166 10.78 -11.87 13.74
CA LEU A 166 11.88 -11.08 13.18
C LEU A 166 12.98 -10.82 14.22
N VAL A 167 12.61 -10.28 15.39
CA VAL A 167 13.59 -9.91 16.44
C VAL A 167 14.26 -11.14 17.05
N ARG A 168 13.52 -12.24 17.22
CA ARG A 168 14.05 -13.44 17.88
C ARG A 168 14.87 -14.32 16.96
N TYR A 169 14.45 -14.48 15.71
CA TYR A 169 15.00 -15.46 14.77
C TYR A 169 15.64 -14.83 13.53
N GLY A 170 15.57 -13.51 13.37
CA GLY A 170 16.14 -12.82 12.19
C GLY A 170 15.44 -13.21 10.89
N THR A 171 14.14 -13.53 10.92
CA THR A 171 13.40 -13.92 9.72
C THR A 171 13.27 -12.77 8.73
N ASN A 172 13.00 -13.09 7.46
CA ASN A 172 12.69 -12.04 6.48
C ASN A 172 11.34 -11.40 6.83
N GLU A 173 11.36 -10.11 7.18
CA GLU A 173 10.18 -9.35 7.62
C GLU A 173 9.03 -9.38 6.59
N ILE A 174 9.38 -9.19 5.32
CA ILE A 174 8.40 -9.20 4.22
C ILE A 174 7.74 -10.56 4.11
N LEU A 175 8.53 -11.64 4.09
CA LEU A 175 7.98 -12.99 3.98
C LEU A 175 7.11 -13.34 5.18
N THR A 176 7.58 -13.06 6.40
CA THR A 176 6.83 -13.37 7.62
C THR A 176 5.48 -12.64 7.67
N THR A 177 5.47 -11.34 7.35
CA THR A 177 4.22 -10.56 7.37
C THR A 177 3.23 -11.00 6.30
N VAL A 178 3.69 -11.33 5.08
CA VAL A 178 2.83 -11.87 4.03
C VAL A 178 2.28 -13.25 4.38
N MET A 179 3.11 -14.14 4.93
CA MET A 179 2.67 -15.48 5.33
C MET A 179 1.60 -15.42 6.43
N LEU A 180 1.73 -14.48 7.37
CA LEU A 180 0.74 -14.30 8.43
C LEU A 180 -0.62 -13.79 7.93
N ASN A 181 -0.70 -13.10 6.79
CA ASN A 181 -1.99 -12.73 6.20
C ASN A 181 -2.83 -13.98 5.87
N PHE A 182 -2.20 -15.02 5.31
CA PHE A 182 -2.89 -16.28 5.03
C PHE A 182 -3.32 -16.98 6.31
N VAL A 183 -2.46 -17.00 7.33
CA VAL A 183 -2.76 -17.66 8.61
C VAL A 183 -4.02 -17.05 9.25
N ILE A 184 -4.11 -15.72 9.34
CA ILE A 184 -5.29 -15.09 9.94
C ILE A 184 -6.55 -15.26 9.09
N LEU A 185 -6.42 -15.28 7.76
CA LEU A 185 -7.55 -15.55 6.88
C LEU A 185 -8.13 -16.95 7.16
N TYR A 186 -7.27 -17.96 7.36
CA TYR A 186 -7.72 -19.31 7.74
C TYR A 186 -8.30 -19.36 9.15
N ILE A 187 -7.73 -18.62 10.12
CA ILE A 187 -8.31 -18.50 11.46
C ILE A 187 -9.71 -17.89 11.40
N LEU A 188 -9.86 -16.78 10.67
CA LEU A 188 -11.16 -16.13 10.50
C LEU A 188 -12.15 -17.07 9.80
N SER A 189 -11.72 -17.78 8.75
CA SER A 189 -12.55 -18.76 8.05
C SER A 189 -13.02 -19.88 8.99
N TYR A 190 -12.13 -20.40 9.83
CA TYR A 190 -12.48 -21.38 10.86
C TYR A 190 -13.52 -20.84 11.85
N LEU A 191 -13.36 -19.60 12.30
CA LEU A 191 -14.31 -18.98 13.23
C LEU A 191 -15.69 -18.79 12.58
N LEU A 192 -15.74 -18.33 11.34
CA LEU A 192 -16.97 -18.10 10.58
C LEU A 192 -17.68 -19.39 10.15
N ALA A 193 -16.97 -20.51 10.08
CA ALA A 193 -17.54 -21.84 9.84
C ALA A 193 -17.82 -22.62 11.14
N GLY A 194 -17.51 -22.03 12.28
CA GLY A 194 -17.63 -22.67 13.59
C GLY A 194 -18.30 -21.74 14.61
N PRO A 195 -17.59 -21.28 15.65
CA PRO A 195 -18.19 -20.60 16.79
C PRO A 195 -18.89 -19.28 16.46
N TRP A 196 -18.50 -18.59 15.38
CA TRP A 196 -19.11 -17.31 15.00
C TRP A 196 -20.14 -17.44 13.88
N GLN A 197 -20.42 -18.65 13.37
CA GLN A 197 -21.38 -18.81 12.30
C GLN A 197 -22.79 -18.41 12.77
N SER A 198 -23.49 -17.61 11.97
CA SER A 198 -24.90 -17.32 12.20
C SER A 198 -25.75 -18.60 12.06
N PRO A 199 -26.63 -18.92 13.02
CA PRO A 199 -27.54 -20.06 12.92
C PRO A 199 -28.56 -19.94 11.77
N ASP A 200 -28.77 -18.73 11.27
CA ASP A 200 -29.84 -18.41 10.31
C ASP A 200 -29.41 -18.60 8.85
N THR A 201 -28.16 -18.98 8.60
CA THR A 201 -27.59 -19.05 7.26
C THR A 201 -26.58 -20.16 7.09
N TYR A 202 -26.55 -20.74 5.88
CA TYR A 202 -25.52 -21.71 5.47
C TYR A 202 -24.21 -21.03 5.05
N TYR A 203 -24.20 -19.70 4.90
CA TYR A 203 -23.00 -18.95 4.52
C TYR A 203 -22.08 -18.72 5.74
N TYR A 204 -20.76 -18.73 5.50
CA TYR A 204 -19.74 -18.43 6.52
C TYR A 204 -19.72 -16.94 6.86
N GLN A 205 -20.66 -16.52 7.71
CA GLN A 205 -20.82 -15.16 8.18
C GLN A 205 -21.32 -15.13 9.62
N THR A 206 -21.06 -14.03 10.31
CA THR A 206 -21.55 -13.79 11.66
C THR A 206 -23.03 -13.44 11.69
N VAL A 207 -23.64 -13.46 12.88
CA VAL A 207 -24.97 -12.85 13.02
C VAL A 207 -24.89 -11.36 12.68
N ARG A 208 -25.96 -10.83 12.09
CA ARG A 208 -26.01 -9.41 11.74
C ARG A 208 -26.01 -8.58 13.02
N MET A 209 -25.10 -7.60 13.09
CA MET A 209 -25.07 -6.68 14.21
C MET A 209 -26.31 -5.77 14.21
N ALA A 210 -26.74 -5.33 15.39
CA ALA A 210 -27.85 -4.39 15.52
C ALA A 210 -27.53 -3.08 14.80
N ASP A 211 -28.53 -2.45 14.17
CA ASP A 211 -28.29 -1.27 13.33
C ASP A 211 -27.68 -0.07 14.13
N SER A 212 -27.89 -0.04 15.44
CA SER A 212 -27.29 0.93 16.38
C SER A 212 -25.77 0.81 16.54
N THR A 213 -25.18 -0.29 16.07
CA THR A 213 -23.74 -0.58 16.19
C THR A 213 -22.93 -0.26 14.95
N TYR A 214 -23.58 0.30 13.92
CA TYR A 214 -22.89 0.88 12.78
C TYR A 214 -22.65 2.37 13.03
N LEU A 215 -21.49 2.87 12.58
CA LEU A 215 -21.24 4.31 12.57
C LEU A 215 -22.35 5.03 11.80
N PRO A 216 -22.80 6.21 12.26
CA PRO A 216 -23.87 6.91 11.59
C PRO A 216 -23.51 7.24 10.13
N ARG A 217 -24.52 7.24 9.27
CA ARG A 217 -24.36 7.55 7.84
C ARG A 217 -24.41 9.06 7.61
N PHE A 218 -23.69 9.56 6.62
CA PHE A 218 -23.72 10.98 6.25
C PHE A 218 -25.03 11.36 5.56
N LEU A 219 -25.53 10.47 4.71
CA LEU A 219 -26.72 10.68 3.90
C LEU A 219 -27.65 9.47 4.05
N THR A 220 -28.95 9.74 4.21
CA THR A 220 -29.99 8.71 4.18
C THR A 220 -29.99 8.02 2.82
N GLY A 221 -30.02 6.69 2.81
CA GLY A 221 -29.95 5.89 1.58
C GLY A 221 -28.54 5.56 1.07
N SER A 222 -27.49 6.18 1.62
CA SER A 222 -26.09 5.84 1.29
C SER A 222 -25.48 4.87 2.30
N ARG A 223 -24.40 4.18 1.93
CA ARG A 223 -23.52 3.47 2.87
C ARG A 223 -22.39 4.35 3.40
N LEU A 224 -22.20 5.57 2.87
CA LEU A 224 -21.16 6.48 3.35
C LEU A 224 -21.41 6.85 4.81
N HIS A 225 -20.44 6.53 5.66
CA HIS A 225 -20.53 6.66 7.12
C HIS A 225 -19.38 7.51 7.69
N TRP A 226 -19.53 7.93 8.95
CA TRP A 226 -18.54 8.76 9.66
C TRP A 226 -17.11 8.19 9.71
N GLY A 227 -16.94 6.90 9.38
CA GLY A 227 -15.63 6.28 9.22
C GLY A 227 -14.78 6.98 8.15
N PHE A 228 -15.38 7.52 7.09
CA PHE A 228 -14.65 8.29 6.09
C PHE A 228 -14.05 9.59 6.68
N ALA A 229 -14.83 10.32 7.48
CA ALA A 229 -14.29 11.50 8.18
C ALA A 229 -13.21 11.12 9.20
N ILE A 230 -13.37 10.01 9.93
CA ILE A 230 -12.32 9.49 10.82
C ILE A 230 -11.04 9.20 10.03
N ALA A 231 -11.14 8.61 8.84
CA ALA A 231 -9.99 8.33 7.98
C ALA A 231 -9.28 9.62 7.53
N LEU A 232 -10.03 10.67 7.15
CA LEU A 232 -9.45 11.96 6.79
C LEU A 232 -8.80 12.67 7.98
N LEU A 233 -9.44 12.64 9.15
CA LEU A 233 -8.88 13.17 10.39
C LEU A 233 -7.61 12.43 10.79
N ALA A 234 -7.60 11.10 10.67
CA ALA A 234 -6.40 10.28 10.88
C ALA A 234 -5.29 10.65 9.89
N ALA A 235 -5.62 10.88 8.61
CA ALA A 235 -4.64 11.32 7.61
C ALA A 235 -3.98 12.66 8.01
N LEU A 236 -4.80 13.62 8.45
CA LEU A 236 -4.30 14.92 8.93
C LEU A 236 -3.47 14.77 10.21
N ALA A 237 -3.91 13.94 11.14
CA ALA A 237 -3.18 13.66 12.39
C ALA A 237 -1.82 13.02 12.10
N VAL A 238 -1.77 12.00 11.25
CA VAL A 238 -0.52 11.35 10.84
C VAL A 238 0.39 12.32 10.11
N TYR A 239 -0.15 13.14 9.20
CA TYR A 239 0.62 14.20 8.54
C TYR A 239 1.25 15.15 9.56
N TRP A 240 0.47 15.62 10.55
CA TRP A 240 0.96 16.52 11.59
C TRP A 240 1.99 15.84 12.49
N ILE A 241 1.74 14.63 12.98
CA ILE A 241 2.66 13.84 13.82
C ILE A 241 3.99 13.69 13.10
N ILE A 242 3.97 13.18 11.86
CA ILE A 242 5.19 12.99 11.10
C ILE A 242 5.88 14.35 10.88
N ARG A 243 5.23 15.33 10.24
CA ARG A 243 5.93 16.56 9.82
C ARG A 243 6.28 17.53 10.95
N ARG A 244 5.54 17.55 12.06
CA ARG A 244 5.58 18.66 13.04
C ARG A 244 5.94 18.24 14.46
N THR A 245 6.15 16.96 14.76
CA THR A 245 6.49 16.50 16.12
C THR A 245 7.88 15.88 16.21
N THR A 246 8.41 15.79 17.44
CA THR A 246 9.68 15.12 17.76
C THR A 246 9.59 13.62 17.46
N LEU A 247 8.49 12.96 17.81
CA LEU A 247 8.23 11.55 17.46
C LEU A 247 8.36 11.33 15.94
N GLY A 248 7.77 12.21 15.14
CA GLY A 248 7.87 12.14 13.70
C GLY A 248 9.29 12.32 13.18
N TYR A 249 10.10 13.17 13.83
CA TYR A 249 11.51 13.35 13.52
C TYR A 249 12.32 12.09 13.85
N GLU A 250 12.09 11.49 15.03
CA GLU A 250 12.74 10.25 15.45
C GLU A 250 12.41 9.09 14.50
N ILE A 251 11.13 8.90 14.15
CA ILE A 251 10.68 7.88 13.20
C ILE A 251 11.42 8.01 11.86
N ARG A 252 11.55 9.24 11.33
CA ARG A 252 12.28 9.48 10.07
C ARG A 252 13.81 9.41 10.22
N GLY A 253 14.32 9.51 11.43
CA GLY A 253 15.77 9.45 11.69
C GLY A 253 16.27 8.01 11.69
N ILE A 254 15.43 7.06 12.08
CA ILE A 254 15.76 5.62 12.10
C ILE A 254 15.58 4.91 10.75
N GLY A 255 14.62 5.35 9.93
CA GLY A 255 14.29 4.74 8.63
C GLY A 255 15.00 5.41 7.46
#